data_AF-A0A1B8P6W5-F1
#
_entry.id   AF-A0A1B8P6W5-F1
#
_cell.length_a   1.000
_cell.length_b   1.000
_cell.length_c   1.000
_cell.angle_alpha   90.00
_cell.angle_beta   90.00
_cell.angle_gamma   90.00
#
_symmetry.space_group_name_H-M   'P 1'
#
loop_
_entity.id
_entity.type
_entity.pdbx_description
1 polymer ?
#
loop_
_entity_poly.entity_id
_entity_poly.type
_entity_poly.pdbx_seq_one_letter_code
_entity_poly.pdbx_strand_id
1 'polypeptide(L)'
;MQDDSSTLRHSDTDPASPPRREFKARGSFVVRCEACNLPSLNCLCPYRVRAESRTRVWLLTHPIEQYKPTNTGRLIRDVLPDTEVFTWYRTAPDERLLALLEDSRYAPFVVFPTIRRGTPSAWSAWTA
;
A
#
# COMPACT_ATOMS: atom_id res chain seq x y z
N MET A 1 -27.25 -39.35 -39.63
CA MET A 1 -27.90 -38.04 -39.72
C MET A 1 -28.10 -37.59 -38.28
N GLN A 2 -27.02 -37.03 -37.72
CA GLN A 2 -26.90 -35.64 -37.21
C GLN A 2 -27.49 -35.54 -35.79
N ASP A 3 -26.67 -35.58 -34.75
CA ASP A 3 -25.81 -34.52 -34.20
C ASP A 3 -26.55 -33.49 -33.33
N ASP A 4 -25.89 -33.25 -32.21
CA ASP A 4 -25.85 -32.03 -31.40
C ASP A 4 -27.00 -31.64 -30.48
N SER A 5 -26.74 -31.88 -29.19
CA SER A 5 -26.40 -30.81 -28.24
C SER A 5 -27.33 -29.60 -28.23
N SER A 6 -28.13 -29.48 -27.18
CA SER A 6 -28.44 -28.16 -26.63
C SER A 6 -28.69 -28.24 -25.14
N THR A 7 -27.59 -28.01 -24.41
CA THR A 7 -27.58 -27.62 -23.01
C THR A 7 -28.25 -26.25 -22.90
N LEU A 8 -29.56 -26.20 -22.66
CA LEU A 8 -30.22 -24.96 -22.26
C LEU A 8 -30.01 -24.75 -20.75
N ARG A 9 -28.90 -24.07 -20.47
CA ARG A 9 -28.59 -23.39 -19.21
C ARG A 9 -29.84 -22.63 -18.76
N HIS A 10 -30.46 -23.07 -17.67
CA HIS A 10 -31.41 -22.23 -16.95
C HIS A 10 -30.60 -21.13 -16.28
N SER A 11 -30.66 -19.93 -16.84
CA SER A 11 -30.14 -18.71 -16.23
C SER A 11 -31.03 -18.36 -15.04
N ASP A 12 -30.55 -18.63 -13.83
CA ASP A 12 -31.10 -18.09 -12.60
C ASP A 12 -30.92 -16.55 -12.63
N THR A 13 -31.90 -15.84 -13.16
CA THR A 13 -32.03 -14.40 -13.00
C THR A 13 -33.46 -14.14 -12.57
N ASP A 14 -33.62 -14.00 -11.25
CA ASP A 14 -34.88 -13.64 -10.60
C ASP A 14 -35.40 -12.31 -11.19
N PRO A 15 -36.57 -12.30 -11.86
CA PRO A 15 -37.13 -11.13 -12.52
C PRO A 15 -37.53 -10.00 -11.57
N ALA A 16 -37.49 -10.22 -10.24
CA ALA A 16 -37.85 -9.23 -9.24
C ALA A 16 -36.69 -8.33 -8.77
N SER A 17 -35.46 -8.51 -9.26
CA SER A 17 -34.35 -7.64 -8.86
C SER A 17 -34.36 -6.31 -9.63
N PRO A 18 -34.57 -5.14 -8.97
CA PRO A 18 -34.53 -3.86 -9.65
C PRO A 18 -33.14 -3.65 -10.29
N PRO A 19 -33.07 -3.05 -11.50
CA PRO A 19 -31.80 -2.84 -12.19
C PRO A 19 -30.86 -2.03 -11.30
N ARG A 20 -29.78 -2.67 -10.85
CA ARG A 20 -28.81 -2.06 -9.95
C ARG A 20 -28.03 -1.01 -10.73
N ARG A 21 -28.36 0.26 -10.53
CA ARG A 21 -27.62 1.39 -11.13
C ARG A 21 -26.17 1.28 -10.69
N GLU A 22 -25.24 1.36 -11.63
CA GLU A 22 -23.82 1.28 -11.35
C GLU A 22 -23.43 2.27 -10.25
N PHE A 23 -22.71 1.77 -9.24
CA PHE A 23 -22.27 2.60 -8.13
C PHE A 23 -21.16 3.56 -8.61
N LYS A 24 -21.52 4.82 -8.85
CA LYS A 24 -20.56 5.89 -9.16
C LYS A 24 -20.01 6.47 -7.86
N ALA A 25 -18.82 6.04 -7.48
CA ALA A 25 -18.10 6.63 -6.35
C ALA A 25 -17.79 8.11 -6.61
N ARG A 26 -17.78 8.93 -5.54
CA ARG A 26 -17.37 10.34 -5.63
C ARG A 26 -15.94 10.43 -6.22
N GLY A 27 -15.76 11.25 -7.25
CA GLY A 27 -14.48 11.38 -7.96
C GLY A 27 -14.22 10.33 -9.05
N SER A 28 -15.26 9.65 -9.54
CA SER A 28 -15.18 8.69 -10.65
C SER A 28 -14.82 9.33 -11.99
N PHE A 29 -15.14 10.62 -12.20
CA PHE A 29 -14.85 11.37 -13.43
C PHE A 29 -13.48 12.06 -13.42
N VAL A 30 -12.73 11.96 -12.32
CA VAL A 30 -11.41 12.59 -12.22
C VAL A 30 -10.42 11.84 -13.10
N VAL A 31 -9.86 12.52 -14.09
CA VAL A 31 -8.72 12.03 -14.87
C VAL A 31 -7.51 11.95 -13.95
N ARG A 32 -6.90 10.77 -13.89
CA ARG A 32 -5.76 10.47 -13.01
C ARG A 32 -4.53 10.15 -13.85
N CYS A 33 -3.36 10.50 -13.31
CA CYS A 33 -2.09 10.07 -13.85
C CYS A 33 -1.96 8.54 -13.72
N GLU A 34 -1.58 7.86 -14.81
CA GLU A 34 -1.42 6.40 -14.83
C GLU A 34 -0.32 5.90 -13.88
N ALA A 35 0.71 6.71 -13.64
CA ALA A 35 1.83 6.34 -12.78
C ALA A 35 1.53 6.56 -11.28
N CYS A 36 1.16 7.79 -10.87
CA CYS A 36 0.96 8.12 -9.45
C CYS A 36 -0.50 7.96 -8.97
N ASN A 37 -1.46 7.78 -9.88
CA ASN A 37 -2.90 7.69 -9.61
C ASN A 37 -3.49 8.93 -8.89
N LEU A 38 -2.79 10.06 -8.97
CA LEU A 38 -3.28 11.36 -8.52
C LEU A 38 -4.07 12.05 -9.63
N PRO A 39 -4.99 12.99 -9.29
CA PRO A 39 -5.61 13.85 -10.28
C PRO A 39 -4.54 14.51 -11.16
N SER A 40 -4.76 14.60 -12.46
CA SER A 40 -3.75 15.10 -13.41
C SER A 40 -3.20 16.48 -13.04
N LEU A 41 -4.06 17.37 -12.49
CA LEU A 41 -3.68 18.70 -12.02
C LEU A 41 -2.73 18.69 -10.80
N ASN A 42 -2.73 17.60 -10.03
CA ASN A 42 -1.92 17.41 -8.82
C ASN A 42 -0.89 16.29 -9.02
N CYS A 43 -0.50 16.02 -10.27
CA CYS A 43 0.45 14.97 -10.57
C CYS A 43 1.82 15.25 -9.94
N LEU A 44 2.34 14.31 -9.16
CA LEU A 44 3.67 14.43 -8.53
C LEU A 44 4.80 13.86 -9.40
N CYS A 45 4.49 13.18 -10.51
CA CYS A 45 5.50 12.53 -11.35
C CYS A 45 6.57 13.50 -11.89
N PRO A 46 6.23 14.75 -12.32
CA PRO A 46 7.24 15.71 -12.76
C PRO A 46 8.22 16.14 -11.66
N TYR A 47 7.85 15.97 -10.38
CA TYR A 47 8.64 16.40 -9.21
C TYR A 47 9.34 15.23 -8.52
N ARG A 48 9.29 14.02 -9.10
CA ARG A 48 9.87 12.84 -8.49
C ARG A 48 11.39 12.97 -8.44
N VAL A 49 11.93 12.95 -7.24
CA VAL A 49 13.37 12.84 -7.00
C VAL A 49 13.72 11.39 -6.71
N ARG A 50 14.96 10.98 -7.01
CA ARG A 50 15.53 9.71 -6.56
C ARG A 50 16.78 10.01 -5.76
N ALA A 51 17.00 9.22 -4.72
CA ALA A 51 18.18 9.26 -3.88
C ALA A 51 18.69 7.84 -3.65
N GLU A 52 20.00 7.72 -3.53
CA GLU A 52 20.66 6.50 -3.09
C GLU A 52 20.94 6.60 -1.58
N SER A 53 20.84 5.47 -0.89
CA SER A 53 21.06 5.41 0.55
C SER A 53 21.75 4.11 0.92
N ARG A 54 22.73 4.21 1.82
CA ARG A 54 23.34 3.04 2.47
C ARG A 54 22.37 2.40 3.47
N THR A 55 21.47 3.20 4.04
CA THR A 55 20.40 2.76 4.94
C THR A 55 19.24 2.19 4.14
N ARG A 56 18.81 0.97 4.50
CA ARG A 56 17.58 0.36 3.97
C ARG A 56 16.38 0.86 4.75
N VAL A 57 15.28 1.12 4.04
CA VAL A 57 14.01 1.50 4.64
C VAL A 57 13.02 0.36 4.43
N TRP A 58 12.44 -0.10 5.54
CA TRP A 58 11.40 -1.13 5.54
C TRP A 58 10.12 -0.52 6.08
N LEU A 59 9.11 -0.42 5.23
CA LEU A 59 7.82 0.17 5.57
C LEU A 59 6.83 -0.93 5.99
N LEU A 60 6.46 -0.95 7.26
CA LEU A 60 5.38 -1.78 7.75
C LEU A 60 4.07 -1.00 7.60
N THR A 61 3.13 -1.51 6.81
CA THR A 61 1.89 -0.79 6.52
C THR A 61 0.68 -1.72 6.43
N HIS A 62 -0.50 -1.19 6.68
CA HIS A 62 -1.75 -1.92 6.52
C HIS A 62 -2.02 -2.19 5.02
N PRO A 63 -2.60 -3.34 4.61
CA PRO A 63 -2.83 -3.65 3.20
C PRO A 63 -3.53 -2.53 2.43
N ILE A 64 -4.55 -1.91 3.04
CA ILE A 64 -5.35 -0.85 2.41
C ILE A 64 -4.52 0.39 2.07
N GLU A 65 -3.49 0.70 2.87
CA GLU A 65 -2.64 1.86 2.65
C GLU A 65 -1.83 1.74 1.35
N GLN A 66 -1.51 0.52 0.91
CA GLN A 66 -0.77 0.31 -0.34
C GLN A 66 -1.54 0.81 -1.57
N TYR A 67 -2.88 0.88 -1.49
CA TYR A 67 -3.74 1.40 -2.55
C TYR A 67 -3.97 2.91 -2.46
N LYS A 68 -3.49 3.58 -1.40
CA LYS A 68 -3.64 5.03 -1.25
C LYS A 68 -2.58 5.74 -2.10
N PRO A 69 -3.00 6.56 -3.09
CA PRO A 69 -2.05 7.22 -3.97
C PRO A 69 -1.24 8.34 -3.27
N THR A 70 -1.72 8.85 -2.13
CA THR A 70 -1.17 10.03 -1.43
C THR A 70 -0.62 9.74 -0.03
N ASN A 71 0.03 8.60 0.22
CA ASN A 71 0.65 8.37 1.54
C ASN A 71 2.17 8.57 1.52
N THR A 72 2.71 8.90 2.70
CA THR A 72 4.15 9.14 2.90
C THR A 72 4.98 7.92 2.53
N GLY A 73 4.45 6.70 2.74
CA GLY A 73 5.16 5.46 2.37
C GLY A 73 5.42 5.35 0.86
N ARG A 74 4.44 5.71 0.03
CA ARG A 74 4.62 5.76 -1.42
C ARG A 74 5.67 6.79 -1.82
N LEU A 75 5.64 7.98 -1.21
CA LEU A 75 6.66 9.00 -1.45
C LEU A 75 8.07 8.52 -1.08
N ILE A 76 8.23 7.87 0.08
CA ILE A 76 9.52 7.29 0.51
C ILE A 76 10.03 6.29 -0.53
N ARG A 77 9.17 5.37 -1.01
CA ARG A 77 9.55 4.40 -2.05
C ARG A 77 9.86 5.06 -3.39
N ASP A 78 9.17 6.15 -3.71
CA ASP A 78 9.42 6.88 -4.94
C ASP A 78 10.79 7.56 -4.96
N VAL A 79 11.25 8.02 -3.79
CA VAL A 79 12.55 8.66 -3.55
C VAL A 79 13.68 7.66 -3.33
N LEU A 80 13.45 6.65 -2.49
CA LEU A 80 14.40 5.58 -2.15
C LEU A 80 13.92 4.29 -2.79
N PRO A 81 14.35 3.96 -4.02
CA PRO A 81 13.81 2.82 -4.80
C PRO A 81 14.06 1.47 -4.13
N ASP A 82 15.09 1.41 -3.29
CA ASP A 82 15.52 0.27 -2.50
C ASP A 82 14.66 0.05 -1.23
N THR A 83 13.60 0.84 -1.05
CA THR A 83 12.63 0.69 0.04
C THR A 83 11.76 -0.54 -0.18
N GLU A 84 11.59 -1.31 0.88
CA GLU A 84 10.77 -2.52 0.87
C GLU A 84 9.52 -2.30 1.70
N VAL A 85 8.38 -2.83 1.25
CA VAL A 85 7.09 -2.66 1.92
C VAL A 85 6.62 -4.02 2.40
N PHE A 86 6.26 -4.08 3.68
CA PHE A 86 5.75 -5.27 4.34
C PHE A 86 4.34 -5.02 4.83
N THR A 87 3.49 -6.01 4.67
CA THR A 87 2.14 -5.94 5.18
C THR A 87 2.17 -6.26 6.67
N TRP A 88 1.63 -5.35 7.49
CA TRP A 88 1.58 -5.55 8.93
C TRP A 88 0.31 -6.29 9.33
N TYR A 89 0.48 -7.41 10.04
CA TYR A 89 -0.55 -8.08 10.81
C TYR A 89 -0.07 -8.29 12.25
N ARG A 90 -0.99 -8.17 13.20
CA ARG A 90 -0.65 -8.29 14.63
C ARG A 90 -0.10 -9.67 15.02
N THR A 91 -0.52 -10.72 14.32
CA THR A 91 -0.23 -12.12 14.68
C THR A 91 0.48 -12.91 13.58
N ALA A 92 0.70 -12.30 12.42
CA ALA A 92 1.26 -12.97 11.25
C ALA A 92 2.29 -12.05 10.56
N PRO A 93 3.50 -11.92 11.13
CA PRO A 93 4.56 -11.14 10.51
C PRO A 93 4.99 -11.76 9.17
N ASP A 94 5.47 -10.92 8.26
CA ASP A 94 6.03 -11.36 6.98
C ASP A 94 7.37 -12.09 7.22
N GLU A 95 7.48 -13.34 6.74
CA GLU A 95 8.68 -14.17 6.94
C GLU A 95 9.94 -13.52 6.37
N ARG A 96 9.82 -12.76 5.29
CA ARG A 96 10.96 -12.09 4.66
C ARG A 96 11.45 -10.92 5.50
N LEU A 97 10.54 -10.23 6.20
CA LEU A 97 10.92 -9.21 7.17
C LEU A 97 11.71 -9.84 8.33
N LEU A 98 11.24 -10.98 8.84
CA LEU A 98 11.94 -11.69 9.92
C LEU A 98 13.36 -12.11 9.50
N ALA A 99 13.51 -12.67 8.30
CA ALA A 99 14.82 -13.05 7.77
C ALA A 99 15.77 -11.85 7.61
N LEU A 100 15.26 -10.69 7.21
CA LEU A 100 16.06 -9.46 7.12
C LEU A 100 16.46 -8.90 8.49
N LEU A 101 15.63 -9.07 9.51
CA LEU A 101 15.94 -8.65 10.89
C LEU A 101 17.01 -9.54 11.54
N GLU A 102 17.12 -10.80 11.13
CA GLU A 102 18.15 -11.74 11.58
C GLU A 102 19.48 -11.60 10.82
N ASP A 103 19.48 -10.93 9.67
CA ASP A 103 20.66 -10.73 8.85
C ASP A 103 21.64 -9.74 9.50
N SER A 104 22.83 -10.25 9.84
CA SER A 104 23.89 -9.51 10.54
C SER A 104 24.45 -8.30 9.78
N ARG A 105 24.12 -8.16 8.48
CA ARG A 105 24.46 -6.97 7.69
C ARG A 105 23.66 -5.74 8.09
N TYR A 106 22.54 -5.91 8.80
CA TYR A 106 21.66 -4.82 9.20
C TYR A 106 21.65 -4.61 10.71
N ALA A 107 21.60 -3.34 11.12
CA ALA A 107 21.28 -2.92 12.47
C ALA A 107 19.90 -2.25 12.45
N PRO A 108 18.81 -2.99 12.67
CA PRO A 108 17.46 -2.46 12.51
C PRO A 108 17.07 -1.52 13.64
N PHE A 109 16.43 -0.40 13.29
CA PHE A 109 15.86 0.55 14.24
C PHE A 109 14.38 0.79 13.93
N VAL A 110 13.55 0.83 14.97
CA VAL A 110 12.13 1.14 14.82
C VAL A 110 11.95 2.66 14.85
N VAL A 111 11.53 3.23 13.72
CA VAL A 111 11.17 4.64 13.62
C VAL A 111 9.65 4.75 13.69
N PHE A 112 9.13 5.25 14.81
CA PHE A 112 7.72 5.51 15.00
C PHE A 112 7.51 6.97 15.40
N PRO A 113 6.58 7.72 14.76
CA PRO A 113 6.33 9.09 15.13
C PRO A 113 5.83 9.18 16.58
N THR A 114 6.57 9.88 17.42
CA THR A 114 6.13 10.14 18.80
C THR A 114 5.01 11.19 18.77
N ILE A 115 3.82 10.83 19.23
CA ILE A 115 2.81 11.84 19.63
C ILE A 115 3.17 12.23 21.05
N ARG A 116 3.91 13.32 21.21
CA ARG A 116 4.08 13.87 22.56
C ARG A 116 4.12 15.38 22.55
N ARG A 117 2.96 15.99 22.81
CA ARG A 117 2.95 17.32 23.46
C ARG A 117 3.58 17.13 24.84
N GLY A 118 4.75 17.71 25.12
CA GLY A 118 5.17 18.01 26.50
C GLY A 118 6.41 17.33 27.13
N THR A 119 6.54 16.01 27.26
CA THR A 119 7.40 15.40 28.32
C THR A 119 8.73 14.72 27.90
N PRO A 120 9.93 15.32 28.04
CA PRO A 120 11.24 14.93 27.43
C PRO A 120 11.44 13.45 27.08
N SER A 121 11.89 13.20 25.84
CA SER A 121 11.97 11.87 25.25
C SER A 121 12.87 10.92 26.06
N ALA A 122 12.40 9.68 26.28
CA ALA A 122 13.03 8.63 27.09
C ALA A 122 14.31 8.01 26.47
N TRP A 123 15.12 8.79 25.76
CA TRP A 123 16.39 8.33 25.19
C TRP A 123 17.54 8.32 26.22
N SER A 124 17.26 8.64 27.49
CA SER A 124 18.25 8.69 28.57
C SER A 124 18.44 7.37 29.34
N ALA A 125 17.80 6.27 28.93
CA ALA A 125 17.76 5.04 29.75
C ALA A 125 18.59 3.86 29.21
N TRP A 126 19.33 4.03 28.10
CA TRP A 126 20.18 2.98 27.52
C TRP A 126 21.63 3.48 27.38
N THR A 127 22.24 3.86 28.51
CA THR A 127 23.69 4.03 28.68
C THR A 127 24.10 3.79 30.15
N ALA A 128 23.64 2.69 30.73
CA ALA A 128 24.19 2.16 31.99
C ALA A 128 24.48 0.67 31.83
#